data_AF-A0AAP3MDE1-F1
#
_entry.id   AF-A0AAP3MDE1-F1
#
_cell.length_a   1.000
_cell.length_b   1.000
_cell.length_c   1.000
_cell.angle_alpha   90.00
_cell.angle_beta   90.00
_cell.angle_gamma   90.00
#
_symmetry.space_group_name_H-M   'P 1'
#
loop_
_entity.id
_entity.type
_entity.pdbx_description
1 polymer ?
#
loop_
_entity_poly.entity_id
_entity_poly.type
_entity_poly.pdbx_seq_one_letter_code
_entity_poly.pdbx_strand_id
1 'polypeptide(L)'
;MNSKIDSLALALKQSFLGIFPRRTYIDDYAKVKARIKKELKILLTVKEIDQIIFFVIRCISSTQNQCSLLQYINSEQAKNIVSSSTVLLKEFYYEISHKMDKSIANQAIGIVIEEMIQFKDPTKFIKNTISWRPKIVWGDKTYESKKSQLQSLLKRELLTEELHLIAEVWSYYMAFIEDLHSPDNYTKEKIKELKTTMTALIAHLEGVVKSSRELIDQLRDFDRFPWVDIDAKEKSLLDNQSKLDEAKALAELLRQDNGYKLSTNHIQKLSFFSMFFLGELMGLHEPEYKKDGNPLLIFLDILTGWTESQLDKEVTRKRISKYYSKYKQFKLNQNTKPLIDSLLRCHQEQGVSLSIILKEFQSHLLKLSIKPRALSIAPDA
;
A
#
# COMPACT_ATOMS: atom_id res chain seq x y z
N MET A 1 -20.92 1.66 -32.42
CA MET A 1 -20.16 0.38 -32.29
C MET A 1 -18.69 0.73 -32.50
N ASN A 2 -17.75 0.68 -31.56
CA ASN A 2 -17.50 -0.23 -30.44
C ASN A 2 -17.45 0.48 -29.08
N SER A 3 -18.45 0.20 -28.24
CA SER A 3 -18.49 0.49 -26.80
C SER A 3 -17.80 -0.62 -26.02
N LYS A 4 -16.49 -0.80 -26.19
CA LYS A 4 -15.72 -1.69 -25.31
C LYS A 4 -15.28 -0.90 -24.08
N ILE A 5 -16.17 -0.86 -23.09
CA ILE A 5 -15.78 -0.70 -21.69
C ILE A 5 -14.66 -1.71 -21.45
N ASP A 6 -13.46 -1.22 -21.16
CA ASP A 6 -12.31 -2.09 -20.99
C ASP A 6 -12.48 -2.93 -19.72
N SER A 7 -12.46 -4.24 -19.89
CA SER A 7 -12.72 -5.29 -18.90
C SER A 7 -11.85 -5.19 -17.62
N LEU A 8 -10.74 -4.44 -17.64
CA LEU A 8 -9.89 -4.10 -16.49
C LEU A 8 -10.52 -3.03 -15.58
N ALA A 9 -11.22 -2.05 -16.16
CA ALA A 9 -11.87 -0.95 -15.46
C ALA A 9 -13.10 -1.40 -14.67
N LEU A 10 -13.67 -2.57 -15.01
CA LEU A 10 -14.76 -3.21 -14.27
C LEU A 10 -14.24 -4.16 -13.17
N ALA A 11 -13.10 -4.82 -13.39
CA ALA A 11 -12.47 -5.72 -12.42
C ALA A 11 -11.79 -4.98 -11.25
N LEU A 12 -11.11 -3.85 -11.49
CA LEU A 12 -10.56 -2.95 -10.43
C LEU A 12 -11.68 -2.33 -9.58
N LYS A 13 -12.77 -1.94 -10.24
CA LYS A 13 -14.00 -1.43 -9.63
C LYS A 13 -14.52 -2.36 -8.52
N GLN A 14 -14.48 -3.67 -8.76
CA GLN A 14 -15.05 -4.68 -7.87
C GLN A 14 -14.06 -5.26 -6.85
N SER A 15 -12.74 -5.12 -7.07
CA SER A 15 -11.74 -5.37 -6.02
C SER A 15 -11.67 -4.21 -5.01
N PHE A 16 -11.83 -2.95 -5.43
CA PHE A 16 -11.70 -1.77 -4.57
C PHE A 16 -12.97 -1.35 -3.83
N LEU A 17 -14.14 -1.84 -4.23
CA LEU A 17 -15.32 -1.91 -3.36
C LEU A 17 -15.10 -2.83 -2.12
N GLY A 18 -13.91 -3.44 -2.04
CA GLY A 18 -13.12 -3.74 -0.83
C GLY A 18 -11.64 -3.32 -0.96
N ILE A 19 -11.36 -2.01 -0.82
CA ILE A 19 -10.15 -1.23 -1.20
C ILE A 19 -8.76 -1.89 -1.06
N PHE A 20 -8.52 -2.74 -0.08
CA PHE A 20 -7.67 -3.92 -0.25
C PHE A 20 -8.36 -5.00 0.58
N PRO A 21 -8.60 -6.20 0.04
CA PRO A 21 -9.09 -7.28 0.88
C PRO A 21 -8.06 -7.45 1.99
N ARG A 22 -8.51 -7.40 3.25
CA ARG A 22 -7.72 -8.03 4.29
C ARG A 22 -7.47 -9.46 3.82
N ARG A 23 -6.23 -9.78 3.45
CA ARG A 23 -5.75 -11.15 3.30
C ARG A 23 -5.55 -11.78 4.67
N THR A 24 -6.44 -11.49 5.61
CA THR A 24 -6.35 -12.04 6.94
C THR A 24 -7.11 -13.34 6.90
N TYR A 25 -6.48 -14.36 6.32
CA TYR A 25 -6.82 -15.73 6.63
C TYR A 25 -6.48 -16.06 8.09
N ILE A 26 -5.64 -15.25 8.74
CA ILE A 26 -5.21 -15.30 10.14
C ILE A 26 -5.44 -13.92 10.79
N ASP A 27 -6.01 -13.90 12.00
CA ASP A 27 -6.23 -12.67 12.78
C ASP A 27 -4.93 -12.08 13.36
N ASP A 28 -4.00 -12.94 13.79
CA ASP A 28 -2.77 -12.56 14.48
C ASP A 28 -1.57 -13.35 13.96
N TYR A 29 -0.92 -12.83 12.90
CA TYR A 29 0.32 -13.37 12.35
C TYR A 29 1.46 -13.37 13.38
N ALA A 30 1.51 -12.39 14.29
CA ALA A 30 2.54 -12.36 15.34
C ALA A 30 2.43 -13.58 16.27
N LYS A 31 1.21 -13.95 16.67
CA LYS A 31 0.95 -15.18 17.44
C LYS A 31 1.39 -16.43 16.67
N VAL A 32 1.05 -16.54 15.39
CA VAL A 32 1.43 -17.69 14.56
C VAL A 32 2.95 -17.79 14.41
N LYS A 33 3.62 -16.69 14.09
CA LYS A 33 5.09 -16.62 14.01
C LYS A 33 5.76 -17.01 15.33
N ALA A 34 5.22 -16.54 16.47
CA ALA A 34 5.74 -16.90 17.78
C ALA A 34 5.58 -18.40 18.08
N ARG A 35 4.43 -18.98 17.73
CA ARG A 35 4.16 -20.42 17.90
C ARG A 35 5.09 -21.27 17.03
N ILE A 36 5.22 -20.93 15.75
CA ILE A 36 6.13 -21.61 14.81
C ILE A 36 7.58 -21.53 15.31
N LYS A 37 8.04 -20.35 15.77
CA LYS A 37 9.37 -20.21 16.37
C LYS A 37 9.56 -21.08 17.61
N LYS A 38 8.56 -21.13 18.49
CA LYS A 38 8.61 -21.88 19.75
C LYS A 38 8.68 -23.39 19.49
N GLU A 39 7.77 -23.90 18.66
CA GLU A 39 7.57 -25.33 18.41
C GLU A 39 8.58 -25.89 17.40
N LEU A 40 8.85 -25.17 16.31
CA LEU A 40 9.62 -25.67 15.16
C LEU A 40 11.04 -25.10 15.06
N LYS A 41 11.40 -24.14 15.92
CA LYS A 41 12.71 -23.46 15.94
C LYS A 41 13.09 -22.76 14.63
N ILE A 42 12.11 -22.48 13.77
CA ILE A 42 12.27 -21.73 12.52
C ILE A 42 11.58 -20.37 12.58
N LEU A 43 12.04 -19.44 11.75
CA LEU A 43 11.43 -18.13 11.59
C LEU A 43 10.78 -18.04 10.22
N LEU A 44 9.46 -17.93 10.19
CA LEU A 44 8.71 -17.66 8.96
C LEU A 44 8.31 -16.20 8.87
N THR A 45 8.43 -15.66 7.67
CA THR A 45 7.88 -14.37 7.27
C THR A 45 6.38 -14.50 7.04
N VAL A 46 5.67 -13.36 7.08
CA VAL A 46 4.25 -13.31 6.70
C VAL A 46 4.04 -13.85 5.27
N LYS A 47 5.00 -13.65 4.36
CA LYS A 47 4.89 -14.15 2.96
C LYS A 47 4.87 -15.68 2.91
N GLU A 48 5.72 -16.32 3.71
CA GLU A 48 5.82 -17.78 3.75
C GLU A 48 4.58 -18.40 4.43
N ILE A 49 4.04 -17.73 5.46
CA ILE A 49 2.76 -18.12 6.06
C ILE A 49 1.63 -18.00 5.03
N ASP A 50 1.59 -16.92 4.24
CA ASP A 50 0.62 -16.76 3.14
C ASP A 50 0.76 -17.87 2.09
N GLN A 51 1.99 -18.25 1.72
CA GLN A 51 2.22 -19.36 0.78
C GLN A 51 1.65 -20.67 1.31
N ILE A 52 1.84 -20.97 2.60
CA ILE A 52 1.21 -22.12 3.26
C ILE A 52 -0.31 -22.03 3.18
N ILE A 53 -0.89 -20.85 3.48
CA ILE A 53 -2.33 -20.63 3.40
C ILE A 53 -2.86 -20.89 1.97
N PHE A 54 -2.22 -20.31 0.96
CA PHE A 54 -2.63 -20.47 -0.44
C PHE A 54 -2.55 -21.93 -0.88
N PHE A 55 -1.50 -22.64 -0.44
CA PHE A 55 -1.36 -24.08 -0.67
C PHE A 55 -2.52 -24.87 -0.04
N VAL A 56 -2.87 -24.59 1.23
CA VAL A 56 -4.01 -25.22 1.92
C VAL A 56 -5.32 -24.98 1.17
N ILE A 57 -5.57 -23.74 0.75
CA ILE A 57 -6.78 -23.36 0.01
C ILE A 57 -6.84 -24.09 -1.34
N ARG A 58 -5.72 -24.18 -2.06
CA ARG A 58 -5.63 -24.89 -3.35
C ARG A 58 -5.94 -26.38 -3.18
N CYS A 59 -5.43 -27.02 -2.13
CA CYS A 59 -5.75 -28.41 -1.82
C CYS A 59 -7.25 -28.61 -1.59
N ILE A 60 -7.83 -27.78 -0.72
CA ILE A 60 -9.28 -27.83 -0.42
C ILE A 60 -10.12 -27.62 -1.69
N SER A 61 -9.81 -26.58 -2.47
CA SER A 61 -10.55 -26.28 -3.71
C SER A 61 -10.45 -27.43 -4.72
N SER A 62 -9.26 -28.03 -4.88
CA SER A 62 -9.07 -29.19 -5.76
C SER A 62 -9.95 -30.37 -5.33
N THR A 63 -10.02 -30.67 -4.03
CA THR A 63 -10.83 -31.77 -3.51
C THR A 63 -12.34 -31.48 -3.63
N GLN A 64 -12.77 -30.25 -3.38
CA GLN A 64 -14.18 -29.85 -3.54
C GLN A 64 -14.66 -29.91 -4.99
N ASN A 65 -13.79 -29.60 -5.95
CA ASN A 65 -14.09 -29.75 -7.38
C ASN A 65 -14.30 -31.22 -7.79
N GLN A 66 -13.69 -32.16 -7.06
CA GLN A 66 -13.84 -33.60 -7.28
C GLN A 66 -15.02 -34.19 -6.50
N CYS A 67 -15.43 -33.57 -5.39
CA CYS A 67 -16.54 -34.02 -4.55
C CYS A 67 -17.38 -32.84 -4.02
N SER A 68 -18.50 -32.58 -4.68
CA SER A 68 -19.41 -31.47 -4.39
C SER A 68 -20.15 -31.57 -3.04
N LEU A 69 -20.08 -32.74 -2.39
CA LEU A 69 -20.65 -33.00 -1.05
C LEU A 69 -19.79 -32.42 0.08
N LEU A 70 -18.52 -32.08 -0.17
CA LEU A 70 -17.61 -31.50 0.82
C LEU A 70 -17.85 -29.99 0.98
N GLN A 71 -19.02 -29.63 1.46
CA GLN A 71 -19.40 -28.22 1.64
C GLN A 71 -18.87 -27.60 2.94
N TYR A 72 -18.58 -28.42 3.96
CA TYR A 72 -18.05 -27.98 5.26
C TYR A 72 -16.78 -28.76 5.58
N ILE A 73 -15.67 -28.04 5.79
CA ILE A 73 -14.36 -28.61 6.11
C ILE A 73 -13.87 -27.96 7.40
N ASN A 74 -13.73 -28.76 8.45
CA ASN A 74 -13.08 -28.33 9.70
C ASN A 74 -11.54 -28.45 9.59
N SER A 75 -10.82 -27.99 10.63
CA SER A 75 -9.35 -28.01 10.65
C SER A 75 -8.75 -29.41 10.47
N GLU A 76 -9.36 -30.44 11.07
CA GLU A 76 -8.89 -31.83 10.99
C GLU A 76 -9.07 -32.40 9.57
N GLN A 77 -10.24 -32.15 8.97
CA GLN A 77 -10.51 -32.50 7.57
C GLN A 77 -9.57 -31.75 6.61
N ALA A 78 -9.27 -30.47 6.87
CA ALA A 78 -8.30 -29.71 6.09
C ALA A 78 -6.90 -30.33 6.16
N LYS A 79 -6.44 -30.73 7.36
CA LYS A 79 -5.15 -31.43 7.52
C LYS A 79 -5.11 -32.73 6.71
N ASN A 80 -6.19 -33.51 6.72
CA ASN A 80 -6.29 -34.77 5.97
C ASN A 80 -6.33 -34.56 4.45
N ILE A 81 -7.03 -33.52 3.97
CA ILE A 81 -7.04 -33.15 2.55
C ILE A 81 -5.64 -32.74 2.09
N VAL A 82 -4.97 -31.91 2.89
CA VAL A 82 -3.62 -31.43 2.55
C VAL A 82 -2.62 -32.59 2.53
N SER A 83 -2.65 -33.49 3.52
CA SER A 83 -1.75 -34.65 3.58
C SER A 83 -1.96 -35.66 2.45
N SER A 84 -3.17 -35.75 1.91
CA SER A 84 -3.51 -36.63 0.77
C SER A 84 -3.25 -36.00 -0.60
N SER A 85 -2.99 -34.69 -0.68
CA SER A 85 -2.75 -33.94 -1.92
C SER A 85 -1.31 -34.09 -2.44
N THR A 86 -0.88 -35.32 -2.73
CA THR A 86 0.52 -35.69 -3.01
C THR A 86 1.21 -34.89 -4.11
N VAL A 87 0.54 -34.57 -5.21
CA VAL A 87 1.10 -33.77 -6.33
C VAL A 87 1.33 -32.32 -5.90
N LEU A 88 0.31 -31.69 -5.30
CA LEU A 88 0.39 -30.30 -4.82
C LEU A 88 1.42 -30.16 -3.69
N LEU A 89 1.52 -31.15 -2.81
CA LEU A 89 2.53 -31.20 -1.76
C LEU A 89 3.95 -31.21 -2.35
N LYS A 90 4.19 -31.98 -3.42
CA LYS A 90 5.49 -32.00 -4.10
C LYS A 90 5.83 -30.64 -4.71
N GLU A 91 4.87 -29.99 -5.37
CA GLU A 91 5.04 -28.63 -5.90
C GLU A 91 5.37 -27.64 -4.77
N PHE A 92 4.59 -27.67 -3.68
CA PHE A 92 4.81 -26.81 -2.53
C PHE A 92 6.19 -27.03 -1.91
N TYR A 93 6.59 -28.28 -1.67
CA TYR A 93 7.91 -28.57 -1.13
C TYR A 93 9.01 -28.10 -2.06
N TYR A 94 8.88 -28.23 -3.38
CA TYR A 94 9.87 -27.68 -4.31
C TYR A 94 10.04 -26.17 -4.08
N GLU A 95 8.94 -25.41 -3.96
CA GLU A 95 8.95 -23.96 -3.72
C GLU A 95 9.55 -23.55 -2.36
N ILE A 96 9.41 -24.36 -1.31
CA ILE A 96 9.87 -24.02 0.06
C ILE A 96 11.11 -24.80 0.53
N SER A 97 11.60 -25.76 -0.27
CA SER A 97 12.65 -26.74 0.08
C SER A 97 13.98 -26.14 0.50
N HIS A 98 14.27 -24.91 0.08
CA HIS A 98 15.50 -24.22 0.46
C HIS A 98 15.54 -23.73 1.91
N LYS A 99 14.42 -23.81 2.65
CA LYS A 99 14.32 -23.30 4.04
C LYS A 99 13.77 -24.28 5.07
N MET A 100 13.02 -25.30 4.64
CA MET A 100 12.39 -26.26 5.55
C MET A 100 12.46 -27.66 4.95
N ASP A 101 12.78 -28.65 5.80
CA ASP A 101 12.56 -30.04 5.42
C ASP A 101 11.06 -30.37 5.41
N LYS A 102 10.74 -31.53 4.81
CA LYS A 102 9.37 -32.01 4.64
C LYS A 102 8.61 -32.16 5.97
N SER A 103 9.29 -32.58 7.03
CA SER A 103 8.67 -32.81 8.35
C SER A 103 8.28 -31.48 8.98
N ILE A 104 9.21 -30.52 9.01
CA ILE A 104 8.99 -29.17 9.52
C ILE A 104 7.88 -28.47 8.73
N ALA A 105 7.88 -28.60 7.40
CA ALA A 105 6.85 -28.02 6.55
C ALA A 105 5.45 -28.54 6.88
N ASN A 106 5.28 -29.84 7.13
CA ASN A 106 4.00 -30.43 7.52
C ASN A 106 3.51 -29.93 8.89
N GLN A 107 4.42 -29.78 9.84
CA GLN A 107 4.09 -29.25 11.16
C GLN A 107 3.69 -27.76 11.05
N ALA A 108 4.39 -26.98 10.23
CA ALA A 108 4.05 -25.58 9.97
C ALA A 108 2.67 -25.45 9.30
N ILE A 109 2.36 -26.30 8.31
CA ILE A 109 1.02 -26.39 7.70
C ILE A 109 -0.05 -26.62 8.77
N GLY A 110 0.17 -27.57 9.68
CA GLY A 110 -0.76 -27.87 10.76
C GLY A 110 -1.05 -26.68 11.66
N ILE A 111 0.02 -25.97 12.09
CA ILE A 111 -0.11 -24.75 12.92
C ILE A 111 -0.87 -23.65 12.16
N VAL A 112 -0.58 -23.45 10.87
CA VAL A 112 -1.26 -22.45 10.05
C VAL A 112 -2.74 -22.76 9.90
N ILE A 113 -3.11 -24.01 9.59
CA ILE A 113 -4.51 -24.45 9.50
C ILE A 113 -5.25 -24.14 10.81
N GLU A 114 -4.69 -24.49 11.97
CA GLU A 114 -5.34 -24.23 13.26
C GLU A 114 -5.59 -22.74 13.55
N GLU A 115 -4.75 -21.86 13.00
CA GLU A 115 -4.84 -20.43 13.25
C GLU A 115 -5.65 -19.68 12.19
N MET A 116 -6.03 -20.35 11.09
CA MET A 116 -6.87 -19.77 10.06
C MET A 116 -8.29 -19.51 10.57
N ILE A 117 -8.80 -18.29 10.35
CA ILE A 117 -10.10 -17.80 10.82
C ILE A 117 -11.24 -18.74 10.41
N GLN A 118 -11.20 -19.26 9.18
CA GLN A 118 -12.24 -20.12 8.62
C GLN A 118 -12.46 -21.42 9.39
N PHE A 119 -11.48 -21.86 10.19
CA PHE A 119 -11.59 -23.06 11.01
C PHE A 119 -11.84 -22.77 12.49
N LYS A 120 -11.79 -21.49 12.91
CA LYS A 120 -12.14 -21.05 14.27
C LYS A 120 -13.65 -20.91 14.47
N ASP A 121 -14.42 -20.76 13.39
CA ASP A 121 -15.89 -20.71 13.42
C ASP A 121 -16.49 -21.56 12.27
N PRO A 122 -16.82 -22.84 12.53
CA PRO A 122 -17.31 -23.77 11.51
C PRO A 122 -18.69 -23.39 10.93
N THR A 123 -19.41 -22.45 11.55
CA THR A 123 -20.70 -21.95 11.04
C THR A 123 -20.55 -20.90 9.94
N LYS A 124 -19.34 -20.36 9.74
CA LYS A 124 -19.02 -19.32 8.75
C LYS A 124 -18.25 -19.87 7.55
N PHE A 125 -18.71 -20.97 6.95
CA PHE A 125 -18.15 -21.37 5.66
C PHE A 125 -18.66 -20.44 4.55
N ILE A 126 -17.75 -19.63 4.01
CA ILE A 126 -18.01 -18.77 2.85
C ILE A 126 -17.75 -19.63 1.61
N LYS A 127 -18.81 -20.10 0.96
CA LYS A 127 -18.74 -20.43 -0.47
C LYS A 127 -18.15 -19.18 -1.16
N ASN A 128 -16.94 -19.29 -1.71
CA ASN A 128 -16.05 -18.17 -2.13
C ASN A 128 -15.19 -17.53 -1.02
N THR A 129 -14.40 -18.31 -0.27
CA THR A 129 -13.36 -17.81 0.66
C THR A 129 -12.16 -17.13 -0.03
N ILE A 130 -12.36 -16.42 -1.13
CA ILE A 130 -11.75 -15.09 -1.22
C ILE A 130 -12.75 -14.17 -0.51
N SER A 131 -12.83 -14.28 0.82
CA SER A 131 -13.58 -13.31 1.60
C SER A 131 -12.73 -12.04 1.68
N TRP A 132 -12.88 -11.20 0.67
CA TRP A 132 -12.57 -9.79 0.75
C TRP A 132 -13.42 -9.28 1.91
N ARG A 133 -12.83 -8.94 3.05
CA ARG A 133 -13.50 -7.98 3.93
C ARG A 133 -13.13 -6.60 3.39
N PRO A 134 -14.04 -5.87 2.75
CA PRO A 134 -13.91 -4.43 2.64
C PRO A 134 -13.76 -3.88 4.06
N LYS A 135 -12.74 -3.06 4.30
CA LYS A 135 -12.76 -2.18 5.47
C LYS A 135 -13.86 -1.11 5.30
N ILE A 136 -14.18 -0.80 4.04
CA ILE A 136 -15.21 0.17 3.65
C ILE A 136 -16.35 -0.59 2.96
N VAL A 137 -17.39 -0.93 3.72
CA VAL A 137 -18.60 -1.59 3.19
C VAL A 137 -19.46 -0.53 2.51
N TRP A 138 -19.37 -0.40 1.18
CA TRP A 138 -20.35 0.38 0.43
C TRP A 138 -21.61 -0.46 0.27
N GLY A 139 -22.72 0.01 0.87
CA GLY A 139 -24.04 -0.43 0.44
C GLY A 139 -24.49 0.42 -0.75
N ASP A 140 -25.23 -0.16 -1.69
CA ASP A 140 -25.77 0.53 -2.87
C ASP A 140 -26.50 1.83 -2.51
N LYS A 141 -27.20 1.84 -1.36
CA LYS A 141 -27.91 3.01 -0.84
C LYS A 141 -26.97 4.18 -0.51
N THR A 142 -25.80 3.91 0.08
CA THR A 142 -24.82 4.94 0.41
C THR A 142 -24.20 5.51 -0.85
N TYR A 143 -23.84 4.64 -1.80
CA TYR A 143 -23.28 5.05 -3.09
C TYR A 143 -24.25 5.97 -3.86
N GLU A 144 -25.50 5.56 -4.05
CA GLU A 144 -26.49 6.35 -4.81
C GLU A 144 -26.84 7.67 -4.10
N SER A 145 -26.98 7.66 -2.77
CA SER A 145 -27.23 8.88 -1.99
C SER A 145 -26.09 9.90 -2.18
N LYS A 146 -24.85 9.44 -2.15
CA LYS A 146 -23.67 10.29 -2.29
C LYS A 146 -23.45 10.78 -3.71
N LYS A 147 -23.68 9.92 -4.71
CA LYS A 147 -23.71 10.31 -6.12
C LYS A 147 -24.69 11.45 -6.36
N SER A 148 -25.91 11.34 -5.81
CA SER A 148 -26.93 12.40 -5.92
C SER A 148 -26.48 13.72 -5.26
N GLN A 149 -25.82 13.66 -4.09
CA GLN A 149 -25.24 14.85 -3.45
C GLN A 149 -24.17 15.52 -4.32
N LEU A 150 -23.29 14.74 -4.96
CA LEU A 150 -22.25 15.26 -5.85
C LEU A 150 -22.84 15.88 -7.12
N GLN A 151 -23.81 15.22 -7.75
CA GLN A 151 -24.50 15.75 -8.94
C GLN A 151 -25.24 17.06 -8.63
N SER A 152 -25.87 17.14 -7.45
CA SER A 152 -26.52 18.37 -6.96
C SER A 152 -25.50 19.50 -6.76
N LEU A 153 -24.36 19.20 -6.14
CA LEU A 153 -23.28 20.18 -5.92
C LEU A 153 -22.70 20.72 -7.24
N LEU A 154 -22.47 19.83 -8.21
CA LEU A 154 -21.92 20.16 -9.52
C LEU A 154 -22.97 20.71 -10.50
N LYS A 155 -24.25 20.63 -10.15
CA LYS A 155 -25.40 21.05 -10.98
C LYS A 155 -25.41 20.39 -12.37
N ARG A 156 -24.89 19.16 -12.46
CA ARG A 156 -24.89 18.36 -13.69
C ARG A 156 -24.86 16.87 -13.39
N GLU A 157 -25.24 16.09 -14.39
CA GLU A 157 -24.99 14.66 -14.35
C GLU A 157 -23.48 14.38 -14.44
N LEU A 158 -23.02 13.52 -13.54
CA LEU A 158 -21.66 13.02 -13.52
C LEU A 158 -21.52 11.84 -14.48
N LEU A 159 -20.46 11.87 -15.28
CA LEU A 159 -20.07 10.71 -16.08
C LEU A 159 -19.66 9.57 -15.15
N THR A 160 -19.85 8.35 -15.64
CA THR A 160 -19.51 7.13 -14.92
C THR A 160 -18.01 7.11 -14.58
N GLU A 161 -17.18 7.54 -15.52
CA GLU A 161 -15.73 7.66 -15.37
C GLU A 161 -15.32 8.68 -14.30
N GLU A 162 -16.02 9.80 -14.19
CA GLU A 162 -15.75 10.84 -13.19
C GLU A 162 -16.04 10.35 -11.78
N LEU A 163 -17.18 9.66 -11.60
CA LEU A 163 -17.53 9.04 -10.31
C LEU A 163 -16.50 8.00 -9.90
N HIS A 164 -15.99 7.21 -10.84
CA HIS A 164 -14.95 6.22 -10.53
C HIS A 164 -13.65 6.88 -10.14
N LEU A 165 -13.25 7.93 -10.85
CA LEU A 165 -12.03 8.66 -10.54
C LEU A 165 -12.09 9.28 -9.13
N ILE A 166 -13.23 9.88 -8.77
CA ILE A 166 -13.48 10.40 -7.41
C ILE A 166 -13.37 9.26 -6.39
N ALA A 167 -14.06 8.15 -6.63
CA ALA A 167 -14.08 7.01 -5.73
C ALA A 167 -12.68 6.42 -5.55
N GLU A 168 -11.95 6.20 -6.63
CA GLU A 168 -10.60 5.63 -6.64
C GLU A 168 -9.63 6.49 -5.85
N VAL A 169 -9.56 7.79 -6.15
CA VAL A 169 -8.59 8.71 -5.54
C VAL A 169 -8.87 8.88 -4.04
N TRP A 170 -10.13 9.04 -3.67
CA TRP A 170 -10.51 9.17 -2.27
C TRP A 170 -10.24 7.89 -1.49
N SER A 171 -10.67 6.76 -2.04
CA SER A 171 -10.57 5.45 -1.41
C SER A 171 -9.13 5.00 -1.25
N TYR A 172 -8.30 5.18 -2.27
CA TYR A 172 -6.90 4.79 -2.27
C TYR A 172 -6.15 5.40 -1.09
N TYR A 173 -6.26 6.72 -0.91
CA TYR A 173 -5.56 7.38 0.19
C TYR A 173 -6.22 7.11 1.55
N MET A 174 -7.55 7.10 1.65
CA MET A 174 -8.24 6.93 2.93
C MET A 174 -8.06 5.52 3.50
N ALA A 175 -8.11 4.47 2.67
CA ALA A 175 -7.79 3.12 3.13
C ALA A 175 -6.34 3.01 3.59
N PHE A 176 -5.40 3.64 2.88
CA PHE A 176 -4.00 3.66 3.29
C PHE A 176 -3.78 4.40 4.62
N ILE A 177 -4.50 5.51 4.85
CA ILE A 177 -4.48 6.24 6.11
C ILE A 177 -5.05 5.40 7.26
N GLU A 178 -6.16 4.70 7.04
CA GLU A 178 -6.75 3.80 8.03
C GLU A 178 -5.83 2.63 8.35
N ASP A 179 -5.16 2.07 7.36
CA ASP A 179 -4.15 1.02 7.54
C ASP A 179 -2.92 1.55 8.27
N LEU A 180 -2.59 2.82 8.19
CA LEU A 180 -1.50 3.38 8.98
C LEU A 180 -1.92 3.82 10.39
N HIS A 181 -3.17 4.24 10.58
CA HIS A 181 -3.70 4.68 11.88
C HIS A 181 -3.99 3.50 12.80
N SER A 182 -4.52 2.40 12.24
CA SER A 182 -4.72 1.14 12.94
C SER A 182 -4.33 -0.02 12.01
N PRO A 183 -3.01 -0.24 11.82
CA PRO A 183 -2.55 -1.31 10.96
C PRO A 183 -3.01 -2.63 11.54
N ASP A 184 -3.58 -3.46 10.67
CA ASP A 184 -3.86 -4.83 11.02
C ASP A 184 -2.56 -5.58 11.32
N ASN A 185 -2.68 -6.74 11.96
CA ASN A 185 -1.51 -7.50 12.40
C ASN A 185 -0.61 -7.89 11.20
N TYR A 186 -1.21 -8.18 10.05
CA TYR A 186 -0.51 -8.43 8.78
C TYR A 186 0.38 -7.25 8.37
N THR A 187 -0.18 -6.04 8.29
CA THR A 187 0.54 -4.83 7.88
C THR A 187 1.64 -4.46 8.88
N LYS A 188 1.37 -4.59 10.19
CA LYS A 188 2.37 -4.39 11.25
C LYS A 188 3.57 -5.31 11.07
N GLU A 189 3.33 -6.61 10.90
CA GLU A 189 4.41 -7.59 10.79
C GLU A 189 5.16 -7.46 9.45
N LYS A 190 4.50 -7.11 8.34
CA LYS A 190 5.17 -6.82 7.06
C LYS A 190 6.11 -5.63 7.12
N ILE A 191 5.65 -4.52 7.73
CA ILE A 191 6.49 -3.32 7.88
C ILE A 191 7.67 -3.62 8.79
N LYS A 192 7.46 -4.39 9.86
CA LYS A 192 8.52 -4.83 10.76
C LYS A 192 9.56 -5.73 10.07
N GLU A 193 9.10 -6.69 9.27
CA GLU A 193 9.97 -7.56 8.46
C GLU A 193 10.82 -6.74 7.50
N LEU A 194 10.18 -5.85 6.73
CA LEU A 194 10.86 -5.00 5.77
C LEU A 194 11.89 -4.08 6.46
N LYS A 195 11.53 -3.45 7.58
CA LYS A 195 12.48 -2.65 8.37
C LYS A 195 13.67 -3.48 8.85
N THR A 196 13.44 -4.69 9.34
CA THR A 196 14.49 -5.61 9.80
C THR A 196 15.43 -5.98 8.64
N THR A 197 14.88 -6.36 7.48
CA THR A 197 15.67 -6.67 6.28
C THR A 197 16.48 -5.47 5.80
N MET A 198 15.88 -4.28 5.79
CA MET A 198 16.57 -3.05 5.39
C MET A 198 17.72 -2.69 6.34
N THR A 199 17.50 -2.80 7.66
CA THR A 199 18.58 -2.57 8.65
C THR A 199 19.74 -3.54 8.46
N ALA A 200 19.44 -4.83 8.24
CA ALA A 200 20.47 -5.84 8.01
C ALA A 200 21.25 -5.58 6.71
N LEU A 201 20.55 -5.21 5.62
CA LEU A 201 21.17 -4.86 4.34
C LEU A 201 22.10 -3.64 4.48
N ILE A 202 21.64 -2.59 5.16
CA ILE A 202 22.44 -1.38 5.40
C ILE A 202 23.69 -1.74 6.20
N ALA A 203 23.57 -2.46 7.31
CA ALA A 203 24.71 -2.86 8.13
C ALA A 203 25.71 -3.72 7.34
N HIS A 204 25.24 -4.64 6.51
CA HIS A 204 26.08 -5.44 5.63
C HIS A 204 26.84 -4.57 4.62
N LEU A 205 26.15 -3.65 3.93
CA LEU A 205 26.78 -2.75 2.96
C LEU A 205 27.77 -1.79 3.62
N GLU A 206 27.47 -1.28 4.81
CA GLU A 206 28.41 -0.48 5.61
C GLU A 206 29.68 -1.27 5.93
N GLY A 207 29.55 -2.53 6.33
CA GLY A 207 30.67 -3.44 6.53
C GLY A 207 31.49 -3.65 5.25
N VAL A 208 30.84 -3.93 4.12
CA VAL A 208 31.50 -4.12 2.83
C VAL A 208 32.26 -2.87 2.38
N VAL A 209 31.64 -1.68 2.48
CA VAL A 209 32.28 -0.40 2.13
C VAL A 209 33.49 -0.15 3.02
N LYS A 210 33.36 -0.35 4.34
CA LYS A 210 34.44 -0.16 5.29
C LYS A 210 35.62 -1.09 5.00
N SER A 211 35.37 -2.40 4.91
CA SER A 211 36.43 -3.38 4.64
C SER A 211 37.06 -3.20 3.25
N SER A 212 36.28 -2.80 2.24
CA SER A 212 36.83 -2.51 0.90
C SER A 212 37.76 -1.30 0.92
N ARG A 213 37.40 -0.25 1.67
CA ARG A 213 38.25 0.94 1.84
C ARG A 213 39.54 0.59 2.58
N GLU A 214 39.44 -0.09 3.71
CA GLU A 214 40.62 -0.55 4.49
C GLU A 214 41.56 -1.42 3.64
N LEU A 215 41.01 -2.31 2.80
CA LEU A 215 41.80 -3.17 1.91
C LEU A 215 42.48 -2.36 0.79
N ILE A 216 41.80 -1.39 0.18
CA ILE A 216 42.41 -0.51 -0.83
C ILE A 216 43.54 0.31 -0.21
N ASP A 217 43.33 0.87 0.99
CA ASP A 217 44.34 1.65 1.69
C ASP A 217 45.57 0.79 2.02
N GLN A 218 45.39 -0.42 2.55
CA GLN A 218 46.50 -1.35 2.79
C GLN A 218 47.21 -1.76 1.50
N LEU A 219 46.49 -2.02 0.41
CA LEU A 219 47.10 -2.38 -0.87
C LEU A 219 47.93 -1.24 -1.46
N ARG A 220 47.54 0.02 -1.23
CA ARG A 220 48.32 1.19 -1.62
C ARG A 220 49.63 1.32 -0.83
N ASP A 221 49.63 0.93 0.44
CA ASP A 221 50.85 0.89 1.26
C ASP A 221 51.85 -0.16 0.77
N PHE A 222 51.40 -1.17 0.03
CA PHE A 222 52.27 -2.10 -0.68
C PHE A 222 52.61 -1.57 -2.08
N ASP A 223 53.66 -0.74 -2.18
CA ASP A 223 54.23 -0.16 -3.42
C ASP A 223 54.49 -1.15 -4.59
N ARG A 224 54.31 -2.47 -4.40
CA ARG A 224 54.77 -3.53 -5.31
C ARG A 224 53.84 -4.74 -5.45
N PHE A 225 52.52 -4.57 -5.51
CA PHE A 225 51.61 -5.64 -5.98
C PHE A 225 51.23 -5.46 -7.46
N PRO A 226 52.05 -5.90 -8.43
CA PRO A 226 51.82 -5.63 -9.86
C PRO A 226 50.59 -6.32 -10.47
N TRP A 227 49.87 -7.13 -9.68
CA TRP A 227 48.78 -8.00 -10.14
C TRP A 227 47.42 -7.54 -9.61
N VAL A 228 47.40 -6.48 -8.80
CA VAL A 228 46.18 -5.96 -8.19
C VAL A 228 45.77 -4.67 -8.89
N ASP A 229 44.64 -4.73 -9.59
CA ASP A 229 44.01 -3.57 -10.21
C ASP A 229 43.28 -2.74 -9.15
N ILE A 230 43.96 -1.72 -8.64
CA ILE A 230 43.43 -0.81 -7.61
C ILE A 230 42.25 0.01 -8.18
N ASP A 231 42.33 0.47 -9.43
CA ASP A 231 41.27 1.26 -10.08
C ASP A 231 39.96 0.47 -10.17
N ALA A 232 40.04 -0.81 -10.52
CA ALA A 232 38.87 -1.70 -10.52
C ALA A 232 38.26 -1.88 -9.11
N LYS A 233 39.11 -1.93 -8.07
CA LYS A 233 38.64 -2.02 -6.67
C LYS A 233 37.98 -0.72 -6.20
N GLU A 234 38.52 0.43 -6.59
CA GLU A 234 37.94 1.75 -6.29
C GLU A 234 36.59 1.93 -6.97
N LYS A 235 36.47 1.50 -8.23
CA LYS A 235 35.18 1.49 -8.91
C LYS A 235 34.16 0.61 -8.18
N SER A 236 34.56 -0.58 -7.75
CA SER A 236 33.67 -1.45 -6.96
C SER A 236 33.30 -0.84 -5.61
N LEU A 237 34.20 -0.06 -4.97
CA LEU A 237 33.90 0.68 -3.74
C LEU A 237 32.83 1.76 -3.99
N LEU A 238 32.95 2.52 -5.08
CA LEU A 238 31.95 3.53 -5.48
C LEU A 238 30.58 2.89 -5.76
N ASP A 239 30.55 1.75 -6.47
CA ASP A 239 29.29 1.02 -6.72
C ASP A 239 28.63 0.56 -5.42
N ASN A 240 29.43 0.05 -4.47
CA ASN A 240 28.93 -0.36 -3.15
C ASN A 240 28.44 0.84 -2.32
N GLN A 241 29.10 1.98 -2.42
CA GLN A 241 28.67 3.23 -1.79
C GLN A 241 27.32 3.71 -2.37
N SER A 242 27.15 3.68 -3.69
CA SER A 242 25.87 4.03 -4.34
C SER A 242 24.73 3.11 -3.87
N LYS A 243 24.97 1.80 -3.81
CA LYS A 243 23.98 0.82 -3.29
C LYS A 243 23.63 1.08 -1.82
N LEU A 244 24.61 1.46 -1.00
CA LEU A 244 24.39 1.83 0.39
C LEU A 244 23.50 3.07 0.51
N ASP A 245 23.78 4.10 -0.30
CA ASP A 245 23.01 5.34 -0.31
C ASP A 245 21.57 5.13 -0.79
N GLU A 246 21.38 4.29 -1.81
CA GLU A 246 20.05 3.84 -2.26
C GLU A 246 19.29 3.08 -1.16
N ALA A 247 19.95 2.13 -0.48
CA ALA A 247 19.34 1.38 0.61
C ALA A 247 18.93 2.30 1.78
N LYS A 248 19.78 3.26 2.15
CA LYS A 248 19.47 4.29 3.15
C LYS A 248 18.29 5.16 2.72
N ALA A 249 18.25 5.58 1.45
CA ALA A 249 17.15 6.36 0.91
C ALA A 249 15.82 5.58 0.95
N LEU A 250 15.83 4.30 0.60
CA LEU A 250 14.66 3.41 0.69
C LEU A 250 14.19 3.23 2.14
N ALA A 251 15.11 3.04 3.09
CA ALA A 251 14.76 2.91 4.51
C ALA A 251 14.09 4.18 5.06
N GLU A 252 14.53 5.35 4.63
CA GLU A 252 13.90 6.64 4.97
C GLU A 252 12.47 6.76 4.43
N LEU A 253 12.14 6.13 3.29
CA LEU A 253 10.76 6.07 2.80
C LEU A 253 9.85 5.29 3.76
N LEU A 254 10.39 4.31 4.51
CA LEU A 254 9.62 3.46 5.43
C LEU A 254 9.31 4.13 6.77
N ARG A 255 9.82 5.35 6.99
CA ARG A 255 9.56 6.12 8.21
C ARG A 255 8.14 6.66 8.20
N GLN A 256 7.47 6.45 9.32
CA GLN A 256 6.08 6.85 9.55
C GLN A 256 5.97 8.08 10.44
N ASP A 257 7.10 8.58 10.97
CA ASP A 257 7.12 9.76 11.83
C ASP A 257 6.66 11.00 11.06
N ASN A 258 6.14 12.00 11.78
CA ASN A 258 5.72 13.26 11.17
C ASN A 258 6.86 13.89 10.37
N GLY A 259 6.57 14.24 9.11
CA GLY A 259 7.55 14.82 8.18
C GLY A 259 8.12 13.83 7.17
N TYR A 260 7.86 12.53 7.33
CA TYR A 260 8.25 11.49 6.36
C TYR A 260 7.07 11.07 5.47
N LYS A 261 7.42 10.43 4.34
CA LYS A 261 6.47 10.13 3.24
C LYS A 261 5.37 9.14 3.62
N LEU A 262 5.63 8.23 4.55
CA LEU A 262 4.61 7.29 5.03
C LEU A 262 3.90 7.75 6.30
N SER A 263 4.06 9.01 6.72
CA SER A 263 3.26 9.54 7.83
C SER A 263 1.80 9.70 7.43
N THR A 264 0.90 9.32 8.33
CA THR A 264 -0.56 9.48 8.16
C THR A 264 -0.94 10.91 7.79
N ASN A 265 -0.32 11.89 8.46
CA ASN A 265 -0.51 13.32 8.19
C ASN A 265 -0.10 13.71 6.76
N HIS A 266 0.99 13.12 6.25
CA HIS A 266 1.44 13.39 4.90
C HIS A 266 0.47 12.83 3.85
N ILE A 267 0.03 11.59 4.03
CA ILE A 267 -0.89 10.91 3.12
C ILE A 267 -2.28 11.56 3.17
N GLN A 268 -2.74 11.97 4.36
CA GLN A 268 -3.93 12.82 4.50
C GLN A 268 -3.80 14.10 3.69
N LYS A 269 -2.67 14.81 3.80
CA LYS A 269 -2.44 16.02 3.00
C LYS A 269 -2.55 15.72 1.49
N LEU A 270 -1.94 14.64 1.00
CA LEU A 270 -2.02 14.24 -0.41
C LEU A 270 -3.45 13.94 -0.85
N SER A 271 -4.22 13.23 -0.04
CA SER A 271 -5.63 12.93 -0.29
C SER A 271 -6.46 14.20 -0.46
N PHE A 272 -6.40 15.08 0.55
CA PHE A 272 -7.18 16.32 0.55
C PHE A 272 -6.78 17.23 -0.61
N PHE A 273 -5.47 17.37 -0.89
CA PHE A 273 -5.00 18.20 -1.99
C PHE A 273 -5.44 17.64 -3.35
N SER A 274 -5.36 16.32 -3.55
CA SER A 274 -5.81 15.67 -4.77
C SER A 274 -7.30 15.87 -5.00
N MET A 275 -8.12 15.75 -3.95
CA MET A 275 -9.57 15.96 -4.07
C MET A 275 -9.95 17.42 -4.26
N PHE A 276 -9.27 18.37 -3.60
CA PHE A 276 -9.50 19.78 -3.87
C PHE A 276 -9.19 20.13 -5.32
N PHE A 277 -8.06 19.64 -5.83
CA PHE A 277 -7.67 19.86 -7.23
C PHE A 277 -8.64 19.20 -8.21
N LEU A 278 -9.09 17.97 -7.93
CA LEU A 278 -10.10 17.29 -8.74
C LEU A 278 -11.43 18.06 -8.74
N GLY A 279 -11.87 18.56 -7.58
CA GLY A 279 -13.05 19.41 -7.48
C GLY A 279 -12.94 20.67 -8.35
N GLU A 280 -11.77 21.32 -8.34
CA GLU A 280 -11.51 22.48 -9.20
C GLU A 280 -11.52 22.14 -10.69
N LEU A 281 -10.93 21.01 -11.10
CA LEU A 281 -11.00 20.54 -12.48
C LEU A 281 -12.44 20.29 -12.94
N MET A 282 -13.30 19.88 -12.02
CA MET A 282 -14.73 19.63 -12.28
C MET A 282 -15.58 20.90 -12.23
N GLY A 283 -14.96 22.08 -12.01
CA GLY A 283 -15.63 23.38 -12.02
C GLY A 283 -16.08 23.89 -10.64
N LEU A 284 -15.64 23.25 -9.55
CA LEU A 284 -15.91 23.76 -8.20
C LEU A 284 -14.89 24.84 -7.83
N HIS A 285 -15.36 26.06 -7.66
CA HIS A 285 -14.54 27.19 -7.25
C HIS A 285 -15.14 27.86 -6.02
N GLU A 286 -14.28 28.53 -5.25
CA GLU A 286 -14.75 29.35 -4.15
C GLU A 286 -15.56 30.54 -4.69
N PRO A 287 -16.79 30.75 -4.20
CA PRO A 287 -17.63 31.83 -4.68
C PRO A 287 -17.04 33.18 -4.28
N GLU A 288 -17.18 34.16 -5.17
CA GLU A 288 -16.76 35.54 -4.93
C GLU A 288 -17.52 36.17 -3.75
N TYR A 289 -18.73 35.68 -3.45
CA TYR A 289 -19.59 36.17 -2.38
C TYR A 289 -19.82 35.10 -1.30
N LYS A 290 -19.62 35.47 -0.02
CA LYS A 290 -19.69 34.60 1.17
C LYS A 290 -21.07 33.95 1.45
N LYS A 291 -22.11 34.23 0.66
CA LYS A 291 -23.49 33.76 0.93
C LYS A 291 -23.64 32.26 0.70
N ASP A 292 -22.98 31.73 -0.31
CA ASP A 292 -22.98 30.32 -0.65
C ASP A 292 -21.71 29.72 -0.06
N GLY A 293 -21.83 28.77 0.87
CA GLY A 293 -20.66 28.13 1.48
C GLY A 293 -19.70 27.57 0.43
N ASN A 294 -18.42 27.44 0.77
CA ASN A 294 -17.39 27.04 -0.19
C ASN A 294 -17.67 25.63 -0.78
N PRO A 295 -17.93 25.50 -2.10
CA PRO A 295 -18.27 24.24 -2.75
C PRO A 295 -17.20 23.15 -2.61
N LEU A 296 -15.92 23.53 -2.54
CA LEU A 296 -14.81 22.58 -2.35
C LEU A 296 -14.81 21.98 -0.94
N LEU A 297 -15.22 22.76 0.08
CA LEU A 297 -15.39 22.24 1.43
C LEU A 297 -16.59 21.28 1.50
N ILE A 298 -17.70 21.63 0.83
CA ILE A 298 -18.90 20.79 0.76
C ILE A 298 -18.60 19.48 0.01
N PHE A 299 -17.83 19.55 -1.08
CA PHE A 299 -17.36 18.39 -1.83
C PHE A 299 -16.63 17.39 -0.93
N LEU A 300 -15.67 17.87 -0.14
CA LEU A 300 -14.97 17.00 0.81
C LEU A 300 -15.85 16.54 1.98
N ASP A 301 -16.79 17.34 2.47
CA ASP A 301 -17.75 16.92 3.52
C ASP A 301 -18.61 15.74 3.02
N ILE A 302 -19.05 15.79 1.76
CA ILE A 302 -19.77 14.68 1.09
C ILE A 302 -18.91 13.42 1.09
N LEU A 303 -17.64 13.55 0.67
CA LEU A 303 -16.67 12.45 0.55
C LEU A 303 -16.24 11.87 1.89
N THR A 304 -16.08 12.68 2.94
CA THR A 304 -15.82 12.14 4.30
C THR A 304 -16.95 11.26 4.79
N GLY A 305 -18.18 11.52 4.36
CA GLY A 305 -19.31 10.61 4.59
C GLY A 305 -19.25 9.29 3.82
N TRP A 306 -18.25 9.04 2.97
CA TRP A 306 -18.02 7.75 2.29
C TRP A 306 -17.15 6.81 3.12
N THR A 307 -16.37 7.34 4.06
CA THR A 307 -15.34 6.58 4.79
C THR A 307 -15.51 6.65 6.31
N GLU A 308 -16.01 7.76 6.86
CA GLU A 308 -16.02 8.01 8.31
C GLU A 308 -17.47 8.03 8.87
N SER A 309 -18.01 6.88 9.28
CA SER A 309 -19.38 6.82 9.83
C SER A 309 -19.50 7.15 11.33
N GLN A 310 -18.39 7.30 12.05
CA GLN A 310 -18.38 7.46 13.53
C GLN A 310 -17.59 8.66 14.06
N LEU A 311 -17.00 9.50 13.21
CA LEU A 311 -16.30 10.71 13.67
C LEU A 311 -17.26 11.89 13.82
N ASP A 312 -16.97 12.72 14.81
CA ASP A 312 -17.69 13.97 15.05
C ASP A 312 -17.65 14.87 13.80
N LYS A 313 -18.82 15.32 13.35
CA LYS A 313 -18.96 16.15 12.13
C LYS A 313 -18.22 17.48 12.25
N GLU A 314 -18.18 18.08 13.44
CA GLU A 314 -17.50 19.35 13.69
C GLU A 314 -15.98 19.19 13.60
N VAL A 315 -15.45 18.10 14.18
CA VAL A 315 -14.02 17.76 14.07
C VAL A 315 -13.62 17.54 12.61
N THR A 316 -14.46 16.83 11.85
CA THR A 316 -14.24 16.56 10.42
C THR A 316 -14.20 17.86 9.61
N ARG A 317 -15.17 18.76 9.82
CA ARG A 317 -15.21 20.07 9.16
C ARG A 317 -14.00 20.94 9.51
N LYS A 318 -13.59 21.00 10.78
CA LYS A 318 -12.37 21.71 11.20
C LYS A 318 -11.13 21.18 10.47
N ARG A 319 -11.04 19.85 10.29
CA ARG A 319 -9.96 19.19 9.54
C ARG A 319 -9.97 19.57 8.06
N ILE A 320 -11.14 19.50 7.40
CA ILE A 320 -11.31 19.90 5.99
C ILE A 320 -10.86 21.34 5.80
N SER A 321 -11.37 22.27 6.62
CA SER A 321 -11.00 23.69 6.55
C SER A 321 -9.50 23.93 6.74
N LYS A 322 -8.86 23.22 7.69
CA LYS A 322 -7.41 23.31 7.90
C LYS A 322 -6.62 22.90 6.66
N TYR A 323 -7.01 21.81 5.99
CA TYR A 323 -6.33 21.37 4.78
C TYR A 323 -6.63 22.27 3.58
N TYR A 324 -7.83 22.83 3.48
CA TYR A 324 -8.17 23.82 2.45
C TYR A 324 -7.29 25.06 2.54
N SER A 325 -7.09 25.63 3.73
CA SER A 325 -6.20 26.77 3.92
C SER A 325 -4.76 26.47 3.48
N LYS A 326 -4.27 25.26 3.78
CA LYS A 326 -2.95 24.80 3.31
C LYS A 326 -2.92 24.62 1.79
N TYR A 327 -4.00 24.12 1.19
CA TYR A 327 -4.12 23.95 -0.25
C TYR A 327 -4.07 25.29 -0.97
N LYS A 328 -4.79 26.31 -0.48
CA LYS A 328 -4.72 27.67 -1.00
C LYS A 328 -3.29 28.23 -1.00
N GLN A 329 -2.58 28.09 0.13
CA GLN A 329 -1.18 28.50 0.22
C GLN A 329 -0.28 27.75 -0.77
N PHE A 330 -0.54 26.44 -0.94
CA PHE A 330 0.17 25.61 -1.90
C PHE A 330 -0.10 26.03 -3.36
N LYS A 331 -1.32 26.43 -3.71
CA LYS A 331 -1.64 26.94 -5.06
C LYS A 331 -0.95 28.26 -5.39
N LEU A 332 -0.76 29.12 -4.38
CA LEU A 332 -0.20 30.46 -4.55
C LEU A 332 1.33 30.49 -4.44
N ASN A 333 1.97 29.38 -4.08
CA ASN A 333 3.42 29.32 -3.95
C ASN A 333 4.09 29.49 -5.33
N GLN A 334 5.14 30.32 -5.39
CA GLN A 334 5.82 30.69 -6.63
C GLN A 334 6.35 29.48 -7.43
N ASN A 335 6.74 28.41 -6.74
CA ASN A 335 7.29 27.21 -7.37
C ASN A 335 6.23 26.26 -7.92
N THR A 336 4.98 26.38 -7.47
CA THR A 336 3.91 25.42 -7.74
C THR A 336 2.78 26.03 -8.56
N LYS A 337 2.56 27.34 -8.44
CA LYS A 337 1.54 28.07 -9.19
C LYS A 337 1.65 27.87 -10.71
N PRO A 338 2.83 28.03 -11.36
CA PRO A 338 2.94 27.87 -12.81
C PRO A 338 2.54 26.47 -13.28
N LEU A 339 2.88 25.44 -12.49
CA LEU A 339 2.53 24.05 -12.77
C LEU A 339 1.02 23.84 -12.68
N ILE A 340 0.38 24.31 -11.61
CA ILE A 340 -1.06 24.14 -11.38
C ILE A 340 -1.84 24.86 -12.48
N ASP A 341 -1.45 26.09 -12.80
CA ASP A 341 -2.08 26.88 -13.88
C ASP A 341 -1.89 26.20 -15.24
N SER A 342 -0.75 25.55 -15.49
CA SER A 342 -0.53 24.76 -16.70
C SER A 342 -1.45 23.54 -16.77
N LEU A 343 -1.57 22.79 -15.68
CA LEU A 343 -2.41 21.58 -15.63
C LEU A 343 -3.90 21.90 -15.82
N LEU A 344 -4.37 22.99 -15.22
CA LEU A 344 -5.75 23.48 -15.41
C LEU A 344 -6.00 23.85 -16.87
N ARG A 345 -5.09 24.57 -17.53
CA ARG A 345 -5.20 24.92 -18.95
C ARG A 345 -5.16 23.70 -19.86
N CYS A 346 -4.29 22.72 -19.61
CA CYS A 346 -4.27 21.48 -20.40
C CYS A 346 -5.63 20.76 -20.37
N HIS A 347 -6.30 20.75 -19.22
CA HIS A 347 -7.64 20.18 -19.15
C HIS A 347 -8.67 21.02 -19.92
N GLN A 348 -8.72 22.34 -19.66
CA GLN A 348 -9.76 23.24 -20.15
C GLN A 348 -9.63 23.59 -21.64
N GLU A 349 -8.41 23.79 -22.13
CA GLU A 349 -8.11 24.28 -23.47
C GLU A 349 -7.79 23.14 -24.45
N GLN A 350 -7.10 22.10 -23.97
CA GLN A 350 -6.61 21.00 -24.83
C GLN A 350 -7.44 19.72 -24.69
N GLY A 351 -8.44 19.71 -23.81
CA GLY A 351 -9.34 18.56 -23.62
C GLY A 351 -8.65 17.31 -23.06
N VAL A 352 -7.50 17.47 -22.39
CA VAL A 352 -6.80 16.35 -21.77
C VAL A 352 -7.67 15.75 -20.67
N SER A 353 -7.74 14.42 -20.59
CA SER A 353 -8.63 13.74 -19.64
C SER A 353 -8.28 14.02 -18.18
N LEU A 354 -9.30 14.06 -17.32
CA LEU A 354 -9.15 14.29 -15.88
C LEU A 354 -8.18 13.31 -15.21
N SER A 355 -8.18 12.04 -15.64
CA SER A 355 -7.31 11.02 -15.08
C SER A 355 -5.82 11.27 -15.36
N ILE A 356 -5.47 11.76 -16.55
CA ILE A 356 -4.09 12.09 -16.92
C ILE A 356 -3.61 13.28 -16.11
N ILE A 357 -4.41 14.36 -16.07
CA ILE A 357 -4.07 15.60 -15.35
C ILE A 357 -3.94 15.34 -13.85
N LEU A 358 -4.84 14.55 -13.26
CA LEU A 358 -4.78 14.21 -11.84
C LEU A 358 -3.55 13.35 -11.50
N LYS A 359 -3.20 12.39 -12.35
CA LYS A 359 -1.99 11.57 -12.17
C LYS A 359 -0.72 12.41 -12.23
N GLU A 360 -0.68 13.38 -13.15
CA GLU A 360 0.43 14.31 -13.27
C GLU A 360 0.54 15.20 -12.04
N PHE A 361 -0.57 15.78 -11.59
CA PHE A 361 -0.65 16.54 -10.34
C PHE A 361 -0.16 15.73 -9.13
N GLN A 362 -0.61 14.48 -8.98
CA GLN A 362 -0.19 13.58 -7.89
C GLN A 362 1.30 13.28 -7.93
N SER A 363 1.87 13.05 -9.12
CA SER A 363 3.32 12.87 -9.31
C SER A 363 4.11 14.09 -8.84
N HIS A 364 3.61 15.30 -9.13
CA HIS A 364 4.23 16.54 -8.68
C HIS A 364 4.04 16.82 -7.19
N LEU A 365 2.87 16.53 -6.64
CA LEU A 365 2.63 16.58 -5.20
C LEU A 365 3.64 15.69 -4.46
N LEU A 366 3.87 14.46 -4.95
CA LEU A 366 4.85 13.54 -4.37
C LEU A 366 6.27 14.13 -4.40
N LYS A 367 6.67 14.82 -5.48
CA LYS A 367 8.00 15.45 -5.62
C LYS A 367 8.17 16.69 -4.71
N LEU A 368 7.17 17.56 -4.63
CA LEU A 368 7.20 18.80 -3.83
C LEU A 368 7.06 18.57 -2.32
N SER A 369 6.51 17.42 -1.95
CA SER A 369 6.36 17.00 -0.55
C SER A 369 7.66 16.52 0.08
N ILE A 370 8.64 16.17 -0.75
CA ILE A 370 10.00 15.90 -0.34
C ILE A 370 10.55 17.26 0.06
N LYS A 371 10.63 17.55 1.37
CA LYS A 371 11.50 18.64 1.83
C LYS A 371 12.84 18.42 1.11
N PRO A 372 13.37 19.42 0.40
CA PRO A 372 14.78 19.37 0.04
C PRO A 372 15.50 19.05 1.35
N ARG A 373 16.34 18.00 1.36
CA ARG A 373 17.32 17.89 2.43
C ARG A 373 17.95 19.27 2.51
N ALA A 374 17.95 19.89 3.68
CA ALA A 374 18.92 20.94 3.92
C ALA A 374 20.24 20.27 3.53
N LEU A 375 20.87 20.74 2.45
CA LEU A 375 22.26 20.42 2.21
C LEU A 375 22.91 20.81 3.53
N SER A 376 23.36 19.79 4.27
CA SER A 376 24.35 19.99 5.31
C SER A 376 25.56 20.51 4.56
N ILE A 377 25.56 21.80 4.27
CA ILE A 377 26.77 22.56 4.06
C ILE A 377 27.44 22.40 5.42
N ALA A 378 28.38 21.45 5.49
CA ALA A 378 29.38 21.51 6.53
C ALA A 378 29.94 22.93 6.47
N PRO A 379 29.90 23.71 7.56
CA PRO A 379 30.72 24.90 7.59
C PRO A 379 32.16 24.38 7.63
N ASP A 380 32.80 24.36 6.46
CA ASP A 380 34.24 24.45 6.40
C ASP A 380 34.59 25.85 6.94
N ALA A 381 35.04 25.88 8.19
CA ALA A 381 35.92 26.89 8.77
C ALA A 381 36.58 26.32 10.03
#